data_AF-A0A8T1VA67-F1
#
_entry.id   AF-A0A8T1VA67-F1
#
_cell.length_a   1.000
_cell.length_b   1.000
_cell.length_c   1.000
_cell.angle_alpha   90.00
_cell.angle_beta   90.00
_cell.angle_gamma   90.00
#
_symmetry.space_group_name_H-M   'P 1'
#
loop_
_entity.id
_entity.type
_entity.pdbx_description
1 polymer ?
#
loop_
_entity_poly.entity_id
_entity_poly.type
_entity_poly.pdbx_seq_one_letter_code
_entity_poly.pdbx_strand_id
1 'polypeptide(L)'
;MSGYPGDSKALGVLLGFQREIRAFVASSDQRNLSSVSWWLYRSAGGAPTTTGRGAWPTADGLHALAQRLHARLARGGGGRSNRRTMKLRLTVAQVRVLLRDLLLVASGLRPSCLVDCCALTKELARLLLDGLAHEHDPDQQWSDVRHVRAVLLDGNVFFVHVDAFVREKMATGLLWQQMVVDVSARLARPKRINSNSSDADAARLNALAAWTVGACHNLLASTASRVLEWERPATLNATALAGILLCYPCVYDVSRGDGEDAADEWSEQDNCLAMCPLFLLQTAVILPPQQLETALHEFSVPQHLLHDLNDQEHEQELGVDVDSLELPLLKLLRARCRLQLQRAIGQSYFAASNAQPQVRVGTRTLPRVAL
;
A
#
# COMPACT_ATOMS: atom_id res chain seq x y z
N MET A 1 19.43 -14.00 20.23
CA MET A 1 19.02 -14.95 19.19
C MET A 1 18.25 -14.19 18.13
N SER A 2 18.73 -14.21 16.90
CA SER A 2 18.18 -13.49 15.75
C SER A 2 16.76 -13.99 15.45
N GLY A 3 15.76 -13.18 15.82
CA GLY A 3 14.34 -13.43 15.56
C GLY A 3 13.88 -12.82 14.24
N TYR A 4 14.71 -12.88 13.20
CA TYR A 4 14.34 -12.40 11.87
C TYR A 4 13.40 -13.41 11.19
N PRO A 5 12.17 -13.03 10.79
CA PRO A 5 11.28 -13.91 10.02
C PRO A 5 11.79 -14.19 8.59
N GLY A 6 12.83 -13.46 8.14
CA GLY A 6 13.34 -13.47 6.76
C GLY A 6 14.19 -14.69 6.39
N ASP A 7 14.79 -15.38 7.36
CA ASP A 7 15.74 -16.48 7.06
C ASP A 7 15.07 -17.86 6.97
N SER A 8 13.80 -17.96 7.36
CA SER A 8 13.08 -19.22 7.36
C SER A 8 12.34 -19.43 6.03
N LYS A 9 12.99 -20.12 5.09
CA LYS A 9 12.34 -20.68 3.89
C LYS A 9 11.07 -21.48 4.25
N ALA A 10 11.06 -22.11 5.42
CA ALA A 10 9.90 -22.82 5.95
C ALA A 10 8.71 -21.89 6.26
N LEU A 11 8.95 -20.67 6.77
CA LEU A 11 7.88 -19.68 6.97
C LEU A 11 7.30 -19.24 5.63
N GLY A 12 8.13 -19.00 4.60
CA GLY A 12 7.65 -18.67 3.24
C GLY A 12 6.77 -19.77 2.63
N VAL A 13 7.14 -21.04 2.83
CA VAL A 13 6.33 -22.20 2.40
C VAL A 13 5.03 -22.29 3.21
N LEU A 14 5.08 -22.16 4.54
CA LEU A 14 3.88 -22.16 5.38
C LEU A 14 2.90 -21.02 5.03
N LEU A 15 3.44 -19.86 4.65
CA LEU A 15 2.66 -18.71 4.19
C LEU A 15 2.00 -18.98 2.82
N GLY A 16 2.73 -19.62 1.90
CA GLY A 16 2.25 -19.96 0.56
C GLY A 16 1.17 -21.04 0.53
N PHE A 17 1.22 -21.99 1.46
CA PHE A 17 0.30 -23.14 1.55
C PHE A 17 -0.77 -23.00 2.65
N GLN A 18 -1.00 -21.79 3.16
CA GLN A 18 -1.89 -21.60 4.32
C GLN A 18 -3.32 -22.08 4.09
N ARG A 19 -3.84 -21.96 2.87
CA ARG A 19 -5.20 -22.43 2.55
C ARG A 19 -5.25 -23.95 2.54
N GLU A 20 -4.22 -24.59 2.01
CA GLU A 20 -4.05 -26.04 1.90
C GLU A 20 -3.79 -26.66 3.28
N ILE A 21 -2.88 -26.09 4.07
CA ILE A 21 -2.60 -26.52 5.45
C ILE A 21 -3.89 -26.51 6.28
N ARG A 22 -4.76 -25.50 6.11
CA ARG A 22 -6.05 -25.46 6.81
C ARG A 22 -7.07 -26.47 6.31
N ALA A 23 -7.07 -26.77 5.01
CA ALA A 23 -7.94 -27.78 4.44
C ALA A 23 -7.62 -29.19 4.96
N PHE A 24 -6.36 -29.44 5.35
CA PHE A 24 -5.90 -30.73 5.85
C PHE A 24 -5.82 -30.84 7.38
N VAL A 25 -5.83 -29.72 8.11
CA VAL A 25 -5.74 -29.73 9.59
C VAL A 25 -7.12 -29.67 10.23
N ALA A 26 -7.41 -30.65 11.09
CA ALA A 26 -8.65 -30.75 11.84
C ALA A 26 -8.91 -29.49 12.70
N SER A 27 -10.19 -29.11 12.85
CA SER A 27 -10.61 -27.87 13.54
C SER A 27 -10.11 -27.77 14.98
N SER A 28 -9.89 -28.91 15.66
CA SER A 28 -9.28 -28.98 16.99
C SER A 28 -7.82 -28.53 17.01
N ASP A 29 -7.06 -28.88 15.97
CA ASP A 29 -5.63 -28.60 15.85
C ASP A 29 -5.36 -27.23 15.23
N GLN A 30 -6.34 -26.66 14.53
CA GLN A 30 -6.29 -25.26 14.08
C GLN A 30 -6.19 -24.29 15.26
N ARG A 31 -6.81 -24.58 16.40
CA ARG A 31 -6.65 -23.79 17.64
C ARG A 31 -5.20 -23.84 18.14
N ASN A 32 -4.59 -25.02 18.13
CA ASN A 32 -3.19 -25.21 18.53
C ASN A 32 -2.23 -24.52 17.57
N LEU A 33 -2.46 -24.61 16.26
CA LEU A 33 -1.69 -23.87 15.25
C LEU A 33 -1.85 -22.35 15.38
N SER A 34 -3.05 -21.88 15.69
CA SER A 34 -3.31 -20.47 15.94
C SER A 34 -2.64 -19.97 17.23
N SER A 35 -2.51 -20.79 18.26
CA SER A 35 -1.75 -20.43 19.47
C SER A 35 -0.24 -20.45 19.26
N VAL A 36 0.27 -21.28 18.33
CA VAL A 36 1.71 -21.41 18.05
C VAL A 36 2.18 -20.39 17.00
N SER A 37 1.29 -19.94 16.12
CA SER A 37 1.58 -18.91 15.14
C SER A 37 0.52 -17.80 15.18
N TRP A 38 0.96 -16.63 15.65
CA TRP A 38 0.19 -15.39 15.68
C TRP A 38 -0.44 -15.03 14.32
N TRP A 39 0.20 -15.44 13.22
CA TRP A 39 -0.33 -15.24 11.87
C TRP A 39 -1.48 -16.18 11.54
N LEU A 40 -1.39 -17.48 11.90
CA LEU A 40 -2.46 -18.45 11.70
C LEU A 40 -3.71 -18.10 12.53
N TYR A 41 -3.54 -17.42 13.66
CA TYR A 41 -4.62 -16.86 14.47
C TYR A 41 -5.39 -15.74 13.76
N ARG A 42 -4.71 -14.69 13.29
CA ARG A 42 -5.36 -13.53 12.65
C ARG A 42 -5.98 -13.84 11.30
N SER A 43 -5.36 -14.73 10.54
CA SER A 43 -5.87 -15.15 9.23
C SER A 43 -7.07 -16.11 9.33
N ALA A 44 -7.43 -16.61 10.52
CA ALA A 44 -8.59 -17.47 10.74
C ALA A 44 -9.91 -16.67 10.79
N GLY A 45 -9.86 -15.36 11.01
CA GLY A 45 -11.04 -14.52 11.24
C GLY A 45 -11.63 -13.80 10.01
N GLY A 46 -11.17 -14.09 8.79
CA GLY A 46 -11.39 -13.18 7.65
C GLY A 46 -11.90 -13.82 6.35
N ALA A 47 -12.52 -15.00 6.38
CA ALA A 47 -13.40 -15.36 5.30
C ALA A 47 -14.77 -14.73 5.63
N PRO A 48 -15.24 -13.70 4.91
CA PRO A 48 -16.62 -13.28 5.07
C PRO A 48 -17.48 -14.51 4.85
N THR A 49 -18.29 -14.85 5.85
CA THR A 49 -19.32 -15.88 5.70
C THR A 49 -20.05 -15.57 4.39
N THR A 50 -20.24 -16.58 3.56
CA THR A 50 -20.81 -16.49 2.20
C THR A 50 -22.21 -15.87 2.14
N THR A 51 -22.78 -15.48 3.28
CA THR A 51 -24.14 -15.00 3.48
C THR A 51 -24.31 -13.48 3.38
N GLY A 52 -23.31 -12.70 2.95
CA GLY A 52 -23.48 -11.24 2.91
C GLY A 52 -22.43 -10.44 2.11
N ARG A 53 -22.05 -10.87 0.90
CA ARG A 53 -21.15 -10.07 0.06
C ARG A 53 -21.92 -8.92 -0.62
N GLY A 54 -21.66 -7.69 -0.20
CA GLY A 54 -22.30 -6.48 -0.75
C GLY A 54 -21.80 -6.09 -2.14
N ALA A 55 -22.65 -5.41 -2.91
CA ALA A 55 -22.25 -4.76 -4.17
C ALA A 55 -21.51 -3.43 -3.90
N TRP A 56 -20.63 -3.01 -4.82
CA TRP A 56 -19.98 -1.71 -4.73
C TRP A 56 -21.04 -0.58 -4.80
N PRO A 57 -20.93 0.49 -3.97
CA PRO A 57 -21.91 1.57 -3.96
C PRO A 57 -22.02 2.26 -5.33
N THR A 58 -23.24 2.59 -5.74
CA THR A 58 -23.49 3.41 -6.93
C THR A 58 -22.96 4.84 -6.73
N ALA A 59 -22.82 5.60 -7.81
CA ALA A 59 -22.40 7.01 -7.72
C ALA A 59 -23.32 7.83 -6.80
N ASP A 60 -24.64 7.59 -6.88
CA ASP A 60 -25.64 8.23 -6.03
C ASP A 60 -25.56 7.75 -4.58
N GLY A 61 -25.35 6.45 -4.36
CA GLY A 61 -25.14 5.87 -3.03
C GLY A 61 -23.88 6.44 -2.35
N LEU A 62 -22.78 6.55 -3.08
CA LEU A 62 -21.55 7.19 -2.64
C LEU A 62 -21.76 8.68 -2.33
N HIS A 63 -22.51 9.39 -3.18
CA HIS A 63 -22.82 10.80 -2.95
C HIS A 63 -23.68 11.00 -1.70
N ALA A 64 -24.72 10.19 -1.51
CA ALA A 64 -25.57 10.22 -0.31
C ALA A 64 -24.77 9.92 0.97
N LEU A 65 -23.87 8.93 0.92
CA LEU A 65 -22.96 8.63 2.04
C LEU A 65 -22.02 9.81 2.33
N ALA A 66 -21.44 10.42 1.30
CA ALA A 66 -20.59 11.61 1.46
C ALA A 66 -21.35 12.79 2.07
N GLN A 67 -22.61 13.02 1.70
CA GLN A 67 -23.46 14.05 2.30
C GLN A 67 -23.73 13.78 3.79
N ARG A 68 -24.07 12.54 4.15
CA ARG A 68 -24.31 12.15 5.56
C ARG A 68 -23.04 12.30 6.40
N LEU A 69 -21.89 11.84 5.90
CA LEU A 69 -20.60 12.01 6.57
C LEU A 69 -20.24 13.48 6.71
N HIS A 70 -20.36 14.27 5.65
CA HIS A 70 -20.14 15.72 5.71
C HIS A 70 -21.01 16.40 6.77
N ALA A 71 -22.31 16.07 6.85
CA ALA A 71 -23.21 16.59 7.87
C ALA A 71 -22.77 16.20 9.29
N ARG A 72 -22.24 14.98 9.49
CA ARG A 72 -21.70 14.52 10.78
C ARG A 72 -20.41 15.28 11.14
N LEU A 73 -19.48 15.41 10.21
CA LEU A 73 -18.24 16.19 10.41
C LEU A 73 -18.54 17.65 10.76
N ALA A 74 -19.57 18.23 10.11
CA ALA A 74 -20.02 19.58 10.41
C ALA A 74 -20.62 19.76 11.82
N ARG A 75 -21.20 18.69 12.40
CA ARG A 75 -21.81 18.67 13.76
C ARG A 75 -20.82 18.26 14.86
N GLY A 76 -19.86 17.38 14.56
CA GLY A 76 -18.88 16.85 15.51
C GLY A 76 -17.87 17.87 16.06
N GLY A 77 -17.72 19.04 15.41
CA GLY A 77 -16.89 20.15 15.89
C GLY A 77 -17.57 21.05 16.95
N GLY A 78 -18.53 20.51 17.69
CA GLY A 78 -19.37 21.22 18.67
C GLY A 78 -18.99 21.02 20.14
N GLY A 79 -17.83 20.42 20.42
CA GLY A 79 -17.31 20.31 21.79
C GLY A 79 -16.94 21.68 22.37
N ARG A 80 -17.44 21.98 23.56
CA ARG A 80 -17.14 23.19 24.36
C ARG A 80 -15.65 23.29 24.70
N SER A 81 -14.80 23.78 23.79
CA SER A 81 -13.52 24.43 24.15
C SER A 81 -12.88 25.08 22.91
N ASN A 82 -12.49 26.35 23.05
CA ASN A 82 -11.66 27.18 22.17
C ASN A 82 -12.17 27.59 20.77
N ARG A 83 -12.63 28.85 20.73
CA ARG A 83 -13.07 29.65 19.56
C ARG A 83 -11.94 30.13 18.61
N ARG A 84 -10.79 29.46 18.47
CA ARG A 84 -9.67 30.01 17.67
C ARG A 84 -8.93 29.07 16.71
N THR A 85 -9.31 27.81 16.60
CA THR A 85 -8.80 26.95 15.51
C THR A 85 -9.72 27.08 14.31
N MET A 86 -9.19 27.58 13.18
CA MET A 86 -9.84 27.55 11.88
C MET A 86 -10.42 26.15 11.65
N LYS A 87 -11.74 26.02 11.67
CA LYS A 87 -12.44 24.78 11.37
C LYS A 87 -12.20 24.47 9.90
N LEU A 88 -11.17 23.70 9.59
CA LEU A 88 -10.99 23.10 8.27
C LEU A 88 -12.22 22.23 8.01
N ARG A 89 -13.15 22.77 7.22
CA ARG A 89 -14.37 22.09 6.80
C ARG A 89 -14.11 21.52 5.43
N LEU A 90 -13.98 20.20 5.35
CA LEU A 90 -14.00 19.49 4.08
C LEU A 90 -15.31 19.80 3.36
N THR A 91 -15.23 20.12 2.09
CA THR A 91 -16.42 20.20 1.23
C THR A 91 -17.00 18.80 0.98
N VAL A 92 -18.28 18.71 0.58
CA VAL A 92 -18.90 17.42 0.21
C VAL A 92 -18.12 16.74 -0.93
N ALA A 93 -17.56 17.52 -1.86
CA ALA A 93 -16.74 17.00 -2.95
C ALA A 93 -15.44 16.36 -2.42
N GLN A 94 -14.74 17.02 -1.50
CA GLN A 94 -13.55 16.45 -0.85
C GLN A 94 -13.88 15.19 -0.04
N VAL A 95 -14.97 15.21 0.73
CA VAL A 95 -15.43 14.01 1.45
C VAL A 95 -15.73 12.87 0.49
N ARG A 96 -16.35 13.14 -0.66
CA ARG A 96 -16.63 12.12 -1.68
C ARG A 96 -15.35 11.52 -2.28
N VAL A 97 -14.33 12.33 -2.56
CA VAL A 97 -13.03 11.83 -3.06
C VAL A 97 -12.35 10.95 -2.01
N LEU A 98 -12.22 11.45 -0.77
CA LEU A 98 -11.65 10.70 0.36
C LEU A 98 -12.37 9.38 0.60
N LEU A 99 -13.70 9.43 0.55
CA LEU A 99 -14.54 8.27 0.75
C LEU A 99 -14.30 7.21 -0.32
N ARG A 100 -14.13 7.60 -1.59
CA ARG A 100 -13.82 6.64 -2.66
C ARG A 100 -12.57 5.83 -2.34
N ASP A 101 -11.47 6.49 -1.94
CA ASP A 101 -10.22 5.81 -1.61
C ASP A 101 -10.33 5.00 -0.31
N LEU A 102 -10.98 5.56 0.71
CA LEU A 102 -11.14 4.91 2.00
C LEU A 102 -12.01 3.65 1.91
N LEU A 103 -12.98 3.59 1.01
CA LEU A 103 -13.78 2.39 0.78
C LEU A 103 -13.00 1.30 0.06
N LEU A 104 -12.08 1.66 -0.85
CA LEU A 104 -11.15 0.69 -1.45
C LEU A 104 -10.21 0.10 -0.39
N VAL A 105 -9.78 0.91 0.57
CA VAL A 105 -8.99 0.43 1.71
C VAL A 105 -9.84 -0.42 2.65
N ALA A 106 -10.99 0.07 3.10
CA ALA A 106 -11.87 -0.61 4.07
C ALA A 106 -12.46 -1.93 3.57
N SER A 107 -12.52 -2.12 2.25
CA SER A 107 -12.92 -3.39 1.64
C SER A 107 -11.77 -4.39 1.48
N GLY A 108 -10.53 -3.97 1.68
CA GLY A 108 -9.33 -4.76 1.47
C GLY A 108 -8.89 -4.89 0.00
N LEU A 109 -9.54 -4.18 -0.93
CA LEU A 109 -9.09 -4.11 -2.34
C LEU A 109 -7.77 -3.36 -2.50
N ARG A 110 -7.54 -2.36 -1.64
CA ARG A 110 -6.29 -1.61 -1.55
C ARG A 110 -5.70 -1.79 -0.15
N PRO A 111 -4.42 -2.17 0.00
CA PRO A 111 -3.82 -2.30 1.33
C PRO A 111 -3.80 -0.97 2.11
N SER A 112 -3.62 0.13 1.40
CA SER A 112 -3.51 1.46 1.99
C SER A 112 -3.66 2.57 0.95
N CYS A 113 -3.89 3.81 1.39
CA CYS A 113 -3.83 4.99 0.54
C CYS A 113 -3.25 6.19 1.29
N LEU A 114 -2.62 7.11 0.55
CA LEU A 114 -2.18 8.42 1.02
C LEU A 114 -3.25 9.46 0.69
N VAL A 115 -3.54 10.35 1.65
CA VAL A 115 -4.47 11.45 1.46
C VAL A 115 -3.71 12.71 1.07
N ASP A 116 -3.75 13.07 -0.20
CA ASP A 116 -3.04 14.23 -0.75
C ASP A 116 -3.95 15.47 -0.90
N CYS A 117 -5.24 15.27 -1.14
CA CYS A 117 -6.17 16.35 -1.50
C CYS A 117 -6.70 17.20 -0.34
N CYS A 118 -6.37 16.85 0.91
CA CYS A 118 -6.93 17.47 2.11
C CYS A 118 -5.87 17.48 3.23
N ALA A 119 -5.60 18.64 3.83
CA ALA A 119 -4.80 18.74 5.06
C ALA A 119 -5.55 18.09 6.24
N LEU A 120 -5.52 16.76 6.29
CA LEU A 120 -6.33 15.96 7.20
C LEU A 120 -5.67 15.93 8.59
N THR A 121 -6.33 16.52 9.58
CA THR A 121 -5.83 16.43 10.97
C THR A 121 -6.15 15.08 11.60
N LYS A 122 -5.44 14.75 12.70
CA LYS A 122 -5.70 13.56 13.53
C LYS A 122 -7.17 13.43 13.92
N GLU A 123 -7.77 14.53 14.37
CA GLU A 123 -9.16 14.58 14.83
C GLU A 123 -10.11 14.32 13.67
N LEU A 124 -9.83 14.90 12.50
CA LEU A 124 -10.65 14.74 11.31
C LEU A 124 -10.57 13.31 10.76
N ALA A 125 -9.37 12.70 10.74
CA ALA A 125 -9.18 11.30 10.40
C ALA A 125 -9.95 10.37 11.35
N ARG A 126 -9.91 10.64 12.67
CA ARG A 126 -10.70 9.91 13.67
C ARG A 126 -12.19 10.02 13.40
N LEU A 127 -12.70 11.24 13.22
CA LEU A 127 -14.11 11.50 12.96
C LEU A 127 -14.60 10.83 11.67
N LEU A 128 -13.75 10.75 10.63
CA LEU A 128 -14.06 10.03 9.40
C LEU A 128 -14.22 8.52 9.63
N LEU A 129 -13.24 7.89 10.31
CA LEU A 129 -13.28 6.46 10.60
C LEU A 129 -14.44 6.09 11.53
N ASP A 130 -14.71 6.93 12.53
CA ASP A 130 -15.84 6.73 13.43
C ASP A 130 -17.15 6.94 12.68
N GLY A 131 -17.26 8.01 11.90
CA GLY A 131 -18.44 8.29 11.07
C GLY A 131 -18.79 7.13 10.14
N LEU A 132 -17.78 6.53 9.51
CA LEU A 132 -17.95 5.36 8.64
C LEU A 132 -18.30 4.09 9.41
N ALA A 133 -17.69 3.84 10.56
CA ALA A 133 -18.05 2.70 11.39
C ALA A 133 -19.50 2.77 11.91
N HIS A 134 -20.06 3.96 12.07
CA HIS A 134 -21.48 4.18 12.41
C HIS A 134 -22.43 4.06 11.21
N GLU A 135 -21.92 4.11 9.97
CA GLU A 135 -22.69 3.82 8.75
C GLU A 135 -22.71 2.32 8.43
N HIS A 136 -22.17 1.47 9.32
CA HIS A 136 -22.19 0.03 9.16
C HIS A 136 -23.64 -0.48 9.18
N ASP A 137 -24.16 -0.74 8.00
CA ASP A 137 -25.43 -1.40 7.77
C ASP A 137 -25.17 -2.91 7.66
N PRO A 138 -25.74 -3.75 8.55
CA PRO A 138 -25.57 -5.20 8.51
C PRO A 138 -26.04 -5.82 7.18
N ASP A 139 -26.96 -5.17 6.46
CA ASP A 139 -27.45 -5.63 5.16
C ASP A 139 -26.53 -5.22 3.99
N GLN A 140 -25.60 -4.29 4.22
CA GLN A 140 -24.65 -3.77 3.24
C GLN A 140 -23.21 -3.96 3.72
N GLN A 141 -22.79 -5.21 3.92
CA GLN A 141 -21.42 -5.60 4.28
C GLN A 141 -20.43 -5.48 3.10
N TRP A 142 -20.23 -4.26 2.60
CA TRP A 142 -19.22 -3.99 1.56
C TRP A 142 -17.93 -3.39 2.11
N SER A 143 -17.83 -3.13 3.42
CA SER A 143 -16.61 -2.66 4.07
C SER A 143 -16.51 -3.05 5.54
N ASP A 144 -15.29 -3.30 6.03
CA ASP A 144 -15.01 -3.40 7.46
C ASP A 144 -13.97 -2.36 7.89
N VAL A 145 -14.49 -1.17 8.16
CA VAL A 145 -13.73 -0.01 8.62
C VAL A 145 -13.01 -0.28 9.95
N ARG A 146 -13.41 -1.32 10.71
CA ARG A 146 -12.74 -1.71 11.97
C ARG A 146 -11.32 -2.23 11.73
N HIS A 147 -11.02 -2.70 10.53
CA HIS A 147 -9.68 -3.14 10.12
C HIS A 147 -8.83 -2.00 9.55
N VAL A 148 -9.36 -0.78 9.46
CA VAL A 148 -8.62 0.38 8.95
C VAL A 148 -8.00 1.16 10.11
N ARG A 149 -6.76 1.60 9.93
CA ARG A 149 -6.05 2.54 10.80
C ARG A 149 -5.65 3.77 9.99
N ALA A 150 -5.79 4.96 10.57
CA ALA A 150 -5.14 6.16 10.07
C ALA A 150 -3.74 6.24 10.70
N VAL A 151 -2.70 6.22 9.88
CA VAL A 151 -1.30 6.38 10.29
C VAL A 151 -0.86 7.79 9.90
N LEU A 152 -0.48 8.59 10.89
CA LEU A 152 0.12 9.89 10.70
C LEU A 152 1.64 9.71 10.72
N LEU A 153 2.30 10.09 9.64
CA LEU A 153 3.76 10.01 9.48
C LEU A 153 4.22 11.28 8.79
N ASP A 154 5.05 12.08 9.46
CA ASP A 154 5.62 13.33 8.94
C ASP A 154 4.56 14.25 8.30
N GLY A 155 3.46 14.50 9.02
CA GLY A 155 2.37 15.36 8.57
C GLY A 155 1.43 14.75 7.52
N ASN A 156 1.76 13.58 6.97
CA ASN A 156 0.95 12.87 5.99
C ASN A 156 0.02 11.85 6.67
N VAL A 157 -1.16 11.63 6.09
CA VAL A 157 -2.12 10.65 6.59
C VAL A 157 -2.30 9.50 5.62
N PHE A 158 -2.00 8.30 6.10
CA PHE A 158 -2.24 7.05 5.40
C PHE A 158 -3.41 6.31 6.02
N PHE A 159 -4.40 5.92 5.23
CA PHE A 159 -5.36 4.91 5.68
C PHE A 159 -4.83 3.53 5.31
N VAL A 160 -4.72 2.64 6.29
CA VAL A 160 -4.12 1.31 6.14
C VAL A 160 -5.12 0.25 6.59
N HIS A 161 -5.48 -0.67 5.69
CA HIS A 161 -6.22 -1.87 6.06
C HIS A 161 -5.24 -2.90 6.61
N VAL A 162 -5.26 -3.08 7.92
CA VAL A 162 -4.24 -3.83 8.69
C VAL A 162 -3.98 -5.21 8.09
N ASP A 163 -5.01 -6.01 7.87
CA ASP A 163 -4.82 -7.39 7.41
C ASP A 163 -4.39 -7.50 5.94
N ALA A 164 -4.76 -6.51 5.11
CA ALA A 164 -4.38 -6.49 3.70
C ALA A 164 -2.92 -6.05 3.57
N PHE A 165 -2.54 -5.01 4.31
CA PHE A 165 -1.16 -4.52 4.39
C PHE A 165 -0.19 -5.60 4.88
N VAL A 166 -0.47 -6.20 6.05
CA VAL A 166 0.42 -7.22 6.64
C VAL A 166 0.55 -8.41 5.69
N ARG A 167 -0.56 -8.88 5.14
CA ARG A 167 -0.56 -10.04 4.24
C ARG A 167 0.24 -9.78 2.99
N GLU A 168 0.11 -8.59 2.40
CA GLU A 168 0.88 -8.21 1.23
C GLU A 168 2.37 -8.19 1.55
N LYS A 169 2.77 -7.53 2.65
CA LYS A 169 4.18 -7.48 3.07
C LYS A 169 4.76 -8.86 3.37
N MET A 170 4.00 -9.75 4.00
CA MET A 170 4.46 -11.11 4.29
C MET A 170 4.55 -11.97 3.02
N ALA A 171 3.60 -11.83 2.08
CA ALA A 171 3.60 -12.56 0.81
C ALA A 171 4.77 -12.17 -0.10
N THR A 172 5.26 -10.92 0.00
CA THR A 172 6.40 -10.43 -0.78
C THR A 172 7.76 -10.65 -0.11
N GLY A 173 7.79 -11.32 1.05
CA GLY A 173 9.01 -11.53 1.82
C GLY A 173 9.56 -10.23 2.42
N LEU A 174 8.69 -9.34 2.90
CA LEU A 174 8.96 -8.06 3.57
C LEU A 174 9.72 -6.99 2.76
N LEU A 175 10.75 -7.35 1.99
CA LEU A 175 11.45 -6.51 1.00
C LEU A 175 12.19 -7.30 -0.09
N TRP A 176 12.46 -8.61 0.07
CA TRP A 176 13.30 -9.39 -0.85
C TRP A 176 12.81 -9.41 -2.30
N GLN A 177 11.50 -9.26 -2.49
CA GLN A 177 10.93 -9.12 -3.83
C GLN A 177 10.68 -7.66 -4.20
N GLN A 178 10.56 -6.73 -3.25
CA GLN A 178 10.25 -5.32 -3.53
C GLN A 178 11.48 -4.65 -4.16
N MET A 179 11.29 -3.94 -5.26
CA MET A 179 12.39 -3.26 -5.93
C MET A 179 12.64 -1.93 -5.24
N VAL A 180 13.76 -1.82 -4.51
CA VAL A 180 14.19 -0.55 -3.91
C VAL A 180 15.19 0.12 -4.84
N VAL A 181 14.95 1.39 -5.16
CA VAL A 181 15.72 2.17 -6.12
C VAL A 181 16.26 3.41 -5.45
N ASP A 182 17.59 3.54 -5.44
CA ASP A 182 18.29 4.74 -5.04
C ASP A 182 18.14 5.81 -6.13
N VAL A 183 17.58 6.95 -5.76
CA VAL A 183 17.32 8.08 -6.64
C VAL A 183 18.05 9.35 -6.19
N SER A 184 19.05 9.24 -5.29
CA SER A 184 19.85 10.38 -4.85
C SER A 184 20.39 11.23 -6.00
N ALA A 185 20.35 12.56 -5.84
CA ALA A 185 20.82 13.54 -6.83
C ALA A 185 22.26 13.31 -7.32
N ARG A 186 23.13 12.75 -6.47
CA ARG A 186 24.53 12.45 -6.81
C ARG A 186 24.70 11.36 -7.87
N LEU A 187 23.64 10.60 -8.16
CA LEU A 187 23.67 9.53 -9.15
C LEU A 187 23.38 10.09 -10.54
N ALA A 188 24.13 9.63 -11.55
CA ALA A 188 23.86 9.99 -12.95
C ALA A 188 22.51 9.42 -13.45
N ARG A 189 22.06 8.31 -12.89
CA ARG A 189 20.77 7.67 -13.14
C ARG A 189 20.32 6.86 -11.91
N PRO A 190 19.01 6.61 -11.74
CA PRO A 190 18.50 5.76 -10.67
C PRO A 190 19.20 4.40 -10.64
N LYS A 191 19.50 3.89 -9.45
CA LYS A 191 20.20 2.61 -9.26
C LYS A 191 19.40 1.67 -8.38
N ARG A 192 19.27 0.41 -8.77
CA ARG A 192 18.67 -0.60 -7.89
C ARG A 192 19.57 -0.89 -6.69
N ILE A 193 19.01 -0.85 -5.48
CA ILE A 193 19.70 -1.24 -4.25
C ILE A 193 19.64 -2.78 -4.16
N ASN A 194 20.79 -3.42 -3.92
CA ASN A 194 20.90 -4.87 -3.78
C ASN A 194 21.71 -5.20 -2.52
N SER A 195 21.33 -6.25 -1.79
CA SER A 195 22.06 -6.72 -0.61
C SER A 195 23.49 -7.17 -0.95
N ASN A 196 23.74 -7.53 -2.21
CA ASN A 196 25.03 -8.08 -2.64
C ASN A 196 25.98 -7.00 -3.21
N SER A 197 25.53 -5.75 -3.38
CA SER A 197 26.35 -4.71 -4.02
C SER A 197 27.26 -3.97 -3.05
N SER A 198 26.83 -3.73 -1.81
CA SER A 198 27.67 -3.12 -0.77
C SER A 198 27.08 -3.34 0.63
N ASP A 199 27.93 -3.25 1.65
CA ASP A 199 27.49 -3.34 3.06
C ASP A 199 26.50 -2.21 3.42
N ALA A 200 26.68 -1.02 2.84
CA ALA A 200 25.78 0.10 3.01
C ALA A 200 24.39 -0.16 2.41
N ASP A 201 24.34 -0.73 1.20
CA ASP A 201 23.08 -1.13 0.56
C ASP A 201 22.37 -2.23 1.35
N ALA A 202 23.11 -3.23 1.83
CA ALA A 202 22.58 -4.29 2.69
C ALA A 202 22.02 -3.72 4.00
N ALA A 203 22.74 -2.80 4.65
CA ALA A 203 22.29 -2.13 5.87
C ALA A 203 21.01 -1.31 5.64
N ARG A 204 20.91 -0.60 4.51
CA ARG A 204 19.70 0.16 4.13
C ARG A 204 18.50 -0.76 3.95
N LEU A 205 18.65 -1.84 3.19
CA LEU A 205 17.59 -2.83 2.99
C LEU A 205 17.16 -3.47 4.31
N ASN A 206 18.12 -3.80 5.19
CA ASN A 206 17.83 -4.34 6.52
C ASN A 206 17.09 -3.34 7.41
N ALA A 207 17.44 -2.05 7.37
CA ALA A 207 16.78 -1.01 8.14
C ALA A 207 15.31 -0.83 7.68
N LEU A 208 15.07 -0.78 6.38
CA LEU A 208 13.71 -0.73 5.82
C LEU A 208 12.92 -2.01 6.16
N ALA A 209 13.57 -3.19 6.16
CA ALA A 209 12.93 -4.46 6.50
C ALA A 209 12.51 -4.47 7.97
N ALA A 210 13.42 -4.10 8.87
CA ALA A 210 13.17 -4.00 10.30
C ALA A 210 12.02 -3.03 10.60
N TRP A 211 12.02 -1.87 9.94
CA TRP A 211 10.93 -0.91 10.07
C TRP A 211 9.60 -1.47 9.57
N THR A 212 9.59 -2.15 8.42
CA THR A 212 8.36 -2.77 7.86
C THR A 212 7.78 -3.82 8.81
N VAL A 213 8.63 -4.63 9.46
CA VAL A 213 8.21 -5.59 10.49
C VAL A 213 7.64 -4.87 11.71
N GLY A 214 8.32 -3.83 12.19
CA GLY A 214 7.84 -2.99 13.30
C GLY A 214 6.48 -2.35 12.99
N ALA A 215 6.31 -1.81 11.79
CA ALA A 215 5.05 -1.25 11.30
C ALA A 215 3.91 -2.28 11.30
N CYS A 216 4.17 -3.49 10.78
CA CYS A 216 3.21 -4.59 10.81
C CYS A 216 2.81 -4.96 12.25
N HIS A 217 3.80 -5.07 13.14
CA HIS A 217 3.56 -5.37 14.55
C HIS A 217 2.71 -4.28 15.23
N ASN A 218 3.05 -3.02 15.04
CA ASN A 218 2.34 -1.88 15.62
C ASN A 218 0.89 -1.79 15.12
N LEU A 219 0.66 -1.99 13.82
CA LEU A 219 -0.68 -2.04 13.23
C LEU A 219 -1.52 -3.15 13.86
N LEU A 220 -0.94 -4.34 14.04
CA LEU A 220 -1.65 -5.48 14.61
C LEU A 220 -1.89 -5.33 16.11
N ALA A 221 -0.94 -4.76 16.86
CA ALA A 221 -1.09 -4.46 18.28
C ALA A 221 -2.12 -3.35 18.55
N SER A 222 -2.40 -2.48 17.56
CA SER A 222 -3.36 -1.39 17.68
C SER A 222 -4.82 -1.87 17.66
N THR A 223 -5.30 -2.45 18.75
CA THR A 223 -6.70 -2.89 18.89
C THR A 223 -7.61 -1.78 19.40
N ALA A 224 -7.09 -0.86 20.23
CA ALA A 224 -7.88 0.19 20.89
C ALA A 224 -7.91 1.53 20.12
N SER A 225 -6.80 1.93 19.47
CA SER A 225 -6.74 3.19 18.72
C SER A 225 -6.83 2.96 17.21
N ARG A 226 -7.71 3.72 16.56
CA ARG A 226 -7.82 3.76 15.09
C ARG A 226 -6.89 4.76 14.42
N VAL A 227 -6.29 5.66 15.21
CA VAL A 227 -5.39 6.70 14.72
C VAL A 227 -4.04 6.54 15.41
N LEU A 228 -3.00 6.34 14.62
CA LEU A 228 -1.64 6.05 15.06
C LEU A 228 -0.75 7.19 14.61
N GLU A 229 0.05 7.72 15.51
CA GLU A 229 1.08 8.69 15.20
C GLU A 229 2.41 7.97 15.25
N TRP A 230 3.10 7.95 14.12
CA TRP A 230 4.41 7.34 13.98
C TRP A 230 5.44 8.42 13.72
N GLU A 231 6.56 8.28 14.40
CA GLU A 231 7.75 9.07 14.16
C GLU A 231 8.59 8.34 13.11
N ARG A 232 9.03 9.08 12.08
CA ARG A 232 9.99 8.55 11.11
C ARG A 232 11.34 8.37 11.79
N PRO A 233 11.99 7.21 11.68
CA PRO A 233 13.38 7.06 12.08
C PRO A 233 14.28 7.99 11.24
N ALA A 234 15.19 8.72 11.88
CA ALA A 234 16.09 9.65 11.20
C ALA A 234 16.96 8.99 10.11
N THR A 235 17.19 7.67 10.22
CA THR A 235 17.98 6.88 9.26
C THR A 235 17.21 6.49 8.00
N LEU A 236 15.89 6.68 7.96
CA LEU A 236 15.04 6.30 6.84
C LEU A 236 14.43 7.53 6.18
N ASN A 237 14.33 7.50 4.85
CA ASN A 237 13.72 8.56 4.06
C ASN A 237 12.18 8.43 4.06
N ALA A 238 11.47 9.57 4.08
CA ALA A 238 10.01 9.62 4.14
C ALA A 238 9.35 9.01 2.88
N THR A 239 9.89 9.28 1.69
CA THR A 239 9.44 8.71 0.40
C THR A 239 9.55 7.18 0.41
N ALA A 240 10.64 6.63 0.97
CA ALA A 240 10.80 5.19 1.08
C ALA A 240 9.72 4.58 2.00
N LEU A 241 9.49 5.19 3.16
CA LEU A 241 8.44 4.75 4.09
C LEU A 241 7.04 4.86 3.48
N ALA A 242 6.77 5.92 2.72
CA ALA A 242 5.53 6.11 2.01
C ALA A 242 5.29 5.01 0.97
N GLY A 243 6.28 4.73 0.12
CA GLY A 243 6.22 3.63 -0.85
C GLY A 243 6.02 2.27 -0.19
N ILE A 244 6.64 2.04 0.98
CA ILE A 244 6.40 0.84 1.78
C ILE A 244 4.96 0.81 2.29
N LEU A 245 4.48 1.88 2.92
CA LEU A 245 3.13 1.99 3.46
C LEU A 245 2.07 1.77 2.37
N LEU A 246 2.28 2.33 1.19
CA LEU A 246 1.43 2.21 0.00
C LEU A 246 1.51 0.84 -0.70
N CYS A 247 2.37 -0.07 -0.21
CA CYS A 247 2.61 -1.37 -0.82
C CYS A 247 3.04 -1.29 -2.30
N TYR A 248 3.75 -0.24 -2.70
CA TYR A 248 4.20 -0.08 -4.08
C TYR A 248 5.25 -1.14 -4.45
N PRO A 249 5.14 -1.80 -5.63
CA PRO A 249 6.14 -2.79 -6.05
C PRO A 249 7.55 -2.22 -6.23
N CYS A 250 7.64 -0.92 -6.53
CA CYS A 250 8.88 -0.14 -6.62
C CYS A 250 8.88 0.93 -5.53
N VAL A 251 9.94 1.01 -4.73
CA VAL A 251 10.12 2.00 -3.67
C VAL A 251 11.34 2.84 -3.98
N TYR A 252 11.17 4.14 -3.98
CA TYR A 252 12.27 5.08 -4.12
C TYR A 252 12.85 5.38 -2.75
N ASP A 253 14.17 5.38 -2.67
CA ASP A 253 14.93 5.77 -1.49
C ASP A 253 15.99 6.80 -1.88
N VAL A 254 16.24 7.75 -1.00
CA VAL A 254 17.25 8.80 -1.20
C VAL A 254 18.27 8.63 -0.11
N SER A 255 19.49 8.23 -0.49
CA SER A 255 20.60 8.21 0.45
C SER A 255 20.90 9.63 0.91
N ARG A 256 20.89 9.84 2.23
CA ARG A 256 21.51 11.01 2.85
C ARG A 256 23.01 10.96 2.53
N GLY A 257 23.53 12.00 1.89
CA GLY A 257 24.98 12.20 1.83
C GLY A 257 25.51 12.57 3.21
N ASP A 258 26.83 12.48 3.42
CA ASP A 258 27.52 12.84 4.66
C ASP A 258 27.49 14.35 4.98
N GLY A 259 26.58 15.11 4.36
CA GLY A 259 26.37 16.53 4.64
C GLY A 259 25.16 16.72 5.54
N GLU A 260 25.41 17.27 6.73
CA GLU A 260 24.37 17.88 7.57
C GLU A 260 23.63 18.96 6.73
N ASP A 261 22.32 19.08 6.95
CA ASP A 261 21.40 20.08 6.34
C ASP A 261 20.64 19.69 5.05
N ALA A 262 20.17 18.44 4.93
CA ALA A 262 18.98 18.18 4.10
C ALA A 262 17.73 18.33 4.97
N ALA A 263 17.01 19.44 4.81
CA ALA A 263 15.78 19.76 5.53
C ALA A 263 14.83 18.55 5.60
N ASP A 264 14.42 18.23 6.83
CA ASP A 264 13.71 17.02 7.26
C ASP A 264 12.26 16.89 6.73
N GLU A 265 11.90 17.62 5.69
CA GLU A 265 10.56 17.74 5.14
C GLU A 265 10.42 16.96 3.82
N TRP A 266 9.16 16.70 3.43
CA TRP A 266 8.77 16.26 2.08
C TRP A 266 8.98 17.36 1.02
N SER A 267 9.95 18.26 1.24
CA SER A 267 10.32 19.35 0.35
C SER A 267 10.90 18.79 -0.96
N GLU A 268 11.15 19.66 -1.94
CA GLU A 268 11.75 19.29 -3.23
C GLU A 268 13.10 18.58 -3.01
N GLN A 269 13.07 17.25 -2.89
CA GLN A 269 14.26 16.43 -2.79
C GLN A 269 14.82 16.29 -4.20
N ASP A 270 15.96 16.96 -4.43
CA ASP A 270 16.73 16.76 -5.65
C ASP A 270 16.97 15.27 -5.86
N ASN A 271 16.54 14.77 -7.01
CA ASN A 271 16.64 13.36 -7.36
C ASN A 271 16.95 13.21 -8.85
N CYS A 272 17.48 12.04 -9.21
CA CYS A 272 17.86 11.75 -10.59
C CYS A 272 16.72 11.17 -11.45
N LEU A 273 15.46 11.13 -10.98
CA LEU A 273 14.36 10.53 -11.75
C LEU A 273 13.96 11.36 -12.97
N ALA A 274 14.05 12.69 -12.88
CA ALA A 274 13.74 13.58 -14.00
C ALA A 274 14.65 13.36 -15.22
N MET A 275 15.80 12.71 -15.03
CA MET A 275 16.79 12.45 -16.07
C MET A 275 16.53 11.14 -16.83
N CYS A 276 15.47 10.40 -16.52
CA CYS A 276 15.25 9.06 -17.07
C CYS A 276 13.80 8.87 -17.54
N PRO A 277 13.59 8.16 -18.67
CA PRO A 277 12.25 7.75 -19.06
C PRO A 277 11.70 6.73 -18.06
N LEU A 278 10.40 6.80 -17.79
CA LEU A 278 9.71 5.96 -16.81
C LEU A 278 8.62 5.11 -17.48
N PHE A 279 8.41 3.90 -16.99
CA PHE A 279 7.16 3.17 -17.18
C PHE A 279 6.19 3.58 -16.08
N LEU A 280 4.95 3.88 -16.46
CA LEU A 280 3.83 4.11 -15.56
C LEU A 280 2.99 2.83 -15.52
N LEU A 281 2.93 2.18 -14.36
CA LEU A 281 2.09 1.02 -14.15
C LEU A 281 0.86 1.41 -13.37
N GLN A 282 -0.31 1.07 -13.91
CA GLN A 282 -1.58 1.28 -13.26
C GLN A 282 -2.27 -0.07 -13.04
N THR A 283 -2.63 -0.34 -11.80
CA THR A 283 -3.52 -1.45 -11.45
C THR A 283 -4.93 -0.90 -11.28
N ALA A 284 -5.90 -1.57 -11.87
CA ALA A 284 -7.31 -1.18 -11.78
C ALA A 284 -8.19 -2.42 -11.65
N VAL A 285 -9.35 -2.24 -11.05
CA VAL A 285 -10.37 -3.29 -10.95
C VAL A 285 -11.64 -2.81 -11.63
N ILE A 286 -12.26 -3.70 -12.41
CA ILE A 286 -13.59 -3.47 -12.97
C ILE A 286 -14.59 -4.06 -11.98
N LEU A 287 -15.41 -3.20 -11.37
CA LEU A 287 -16.34 -3.59 -10.33
C LEU A 287 -17.77 -3.72 -10.88
N PRO A 288 -18.44 -4.88 -10.70
CA PRO A 288 -19.86 -5.03 -11.01
C PRO A 288 -20.75 -4.26 -10.00
N PRO A 289 -21.99 -3.91 -10.38
CA PRO A 289 -22.66 -4.17 -11.66
C PRO A 289 -22.36 -3.12 -12.75
N GLN A 290 -21.79 -1.97 -12.41
CA GLN A 290 -21.62 -0.84 -13.33
C GLN A 290 -20.48 -1.01 -14.34
N GLN A 291 -19.68 -2.08 -14.21
CA GLN A 291 -18.42 -2.24 -14.96
C GLN A 291 -17.51 -1.01 -14.83
N LEU A 292 -17.55 -0.36 -13.67
CA LEU A 292 -16.76 0.83 -13.43
C LEU A 292 -15.30 0.42 -13.22
N GLU A 293 -14.43 0.89 -14.10
CA GLU A 293 -12.99 0.78 -13.88
C GLU A 293 -12.54 1.73 -12.77
N THR A 294 -11.97 1.16 -11.71
CA THR A 294 -11.44 1.91 -10.58
C THR A 294 -9.95 1.64 -10.44
N ALA A 295 -9.15 2.69 -10.60
CA ALA A 295 -7.71 2.64 -10.36
C ALA A 295 -7.41 2.36 -8.89
N LEU A 296 -6.48 1.44 -8.62
CA LEU A 296 -6.08 1.00 -7.30
C LEU A 296 -4.68 1.49 -6.94
N HIS A 297 -3.70 1.32 -7.82
CA HIS A 297 -2.37 1.87 -7.61
C HIS A 297 -1.84 2.39 -8.93
N GLU A 298 -1.10 3.49 -8.86
CA GLU A 298 -0.36 4.05 -9.98
C GLU A 298 1.05 4.34 -9.47
N PHE A 299 2.05 3.75 -10.11
CA PHE A 299 3.45 3.92 -9.72
C PHE A 299 4.35 3.92 -10.94
N SER A 300 5.51 4.57 -10.82
CA SER A 300 6.51 4.62 -11.87
C SER A 300 7.68 3.69 -11.61
N VAL A 301 8.38 3.32 -12.69
CA VAL A 301 9.64 2.58 -12.64
C VAL A 301 10.59 3.14 -13.72
N PRO A 302 11.87 3.44 -13.41
CA PRO A 302 12.84 3.82 -14.42
C PRO A 302 13.03 2.73 -15.46
N GLN A 303 12.89 3.07 -16.75
CA GLN A 303 12.87 2.07 -17.82
C GLN A 303 14.14 1.24 -17.85
N HIS A 304 15.32 1.87 -17.72
CA HIS A 304 16.62 1.19 -17.79
C HIS A 304 16.77 0.07 -16.77
N LEU A 305 16.18 0.20 -15.58
CA LEU A 305 16.21 -0.85 -14.56
C LEU A 305 15.41 -2.11 -14.94
N LEU A 306 14.58 -2.03 -15.97
CA LEU A 306 13.85 -3.17 -16.54
C LEU A 306 14.50 -3.71 -17.82
N HIS A 307 15.51 -3.02 -18.36
CA HIS A 307 16.30 -3.43 -19.52
C HIS A 307 17.51 -4.30 -19.14
N ASP A 308 18.01 -4.17 -17.90
CA ASP A 308 19.26 -4.80 -17.43
C ASP A 308 19.13 -6.31 -17.15
N LEU A 309 18.95 -7.13 -18.19
CA LEU A 309 19.24 -8.58 -18.15
C LEU A 309 20.53 -8.97 -18.89
N ASN A 310 21.17 -8.03 -19.59
CA ASN A 310 22.31 -8.30 -20.49
C ASN A 310 23.65 -7.65 -20.08
N ASP A 311 23.89 -7.40 -18.79
CA ASP A 311 25.24 -7.00 -18.32
C ASP A 311 26.22 -8.18 -18.16
N GLN A 312 25.92 -9.35 -18.75
CA GLN A 312 26.93 -10.34 -19.09
C GLN A 312 26.61 -10.91 -20.49
N GLU A 313 27.40 -10.49 -21.47
CA GLU A 313 27.58 -11.14 -22.78
C GLU A 313 26.34 -11.17 -23.69
N HIS A 314 26.16 -10.13 -24.50
CA HIS A 314 25.77 -10.16 -25.93
C HIS A 314 25.12 -8.82 -26.32
N GLU A 315 25.96 -7.80 -26.55
CA GLU A 315 25.61 -6.69 -27.42
C GLU A 315 26.51 -6.74 -28.66
N GLN A 316 26.25 -7.71 -29.52
CA GLN A 316 26.52 -7.58 -30.94
C GLN A 316 25.32 -8.14 -31.69
N GLU A 317 24.80 -7.29 -32.57
CA GLU A 317 23.88 -7.60 -33.66
C GLU A 317 22.48 -8.05 -33.23
N LEU A 318 21.54 -7.11 -33.28
CA LEU A 318 20.39 -7.16 -34.21
C LEU A 318 19.53 -5.92 -33.98
N GLY A 319 19.39 -5.11 -35.03
CA GLY A 319 18.41 -4.02 -35.10
C GLY A 319 17.00 -4.59 -35.11
N VAL A 320 16.45 -4.85 -33.92
CA VAL A 320 15.08 -5.31 -33.73
C VAL A 320 14.23 -4.17 -33.19
N ASP A 321 13.09 -4.00 -33.81
CA ASP A 321 12.04 -3.02 -33.54
C ASP A 321 11.66 -2.98 -32.05
N VAL A 322 11.87 -1.80 -31.43
CA VAL A 322 11.78 -1.56 -29.97
C VAL A 322 10.35 -1.69 -29.44
N ASP A 323 9.35 -1.63 -30.32
CA ASP A 323 7.93 -1.67 -29.94
C ASP A 323 7.36 -3.10 -29.74
N SER A 324 8.12 -4.14 -30.08
CA SER A 324 7.62 -5.54 -30.09
C SER A 324 8.19 -6.43 -28.99
N LEU A 325 9.22 -5.99 -28.27
CA LEU A 325 9.90 -6.78 -27.24
C LEU A 325 9.48 -6.28 -25.84
N GLU A 326 8.31 -6.72 -25.35
CA GLU A 326 7.98 -6.54 -23.94
C GLU A 326 9.11 -7.15 -23.08
N LEU A 327 9.83 -6.28 -22.36
CA LEU A 327 10.99 -6.59 -21.53
C LEU A 327 10.67 -7.65 -20.48
N PRO A 328 11.53 -8.65 -20.23
CA PRO A 328 11.20 -9.76 -19.33
C PRO A 328 10.90 -9.31 -17.89
N LEU A 329 11.61 -8.29 -17.39
CA LEU A 329 11.36 -7.73 -16.06
C LEU A 329 10.05 -6.94 -16.00
N LEU A 330 9.67 -6.27 -17.09
CA LEU A 330 8.37 -5.59 -17.19
C LEU A 330 7.22 -6.60 -17.20
N LYS A 331 7.36 -7.72 -17.93
CA LYS A 331 6.40 -8.83 -17.89
C LYS A 331 6.26 -9.41 -16.49
N LEU A 332 7.38 -9.65 -15.80
CA LEU A 332 7.38 -10.16 -14.43
C LEU A 332 6.69 -9.19 -13.46
N LEU A 333 6.98 -7.90 -13.56
CA LEU A 333 6.36 -6.85 -12.76
C LEU A 333 4.85 -6.78 -13.01
N ARG A 334 4.42 -6.83 -14.28
CA ARG A 334 3.00 -6.86 -14.68
C ARG A 334 2.29 -8.10 -14.13
N ALA A 335 2.91 -9.27 -14.24
CA ALA A 335 2.39 -10.52 -13.70
C ALA A 335 2.24 -10.46 -12.17
N ARG A 336 3.23 -9.89 -11.47
CA ARG A 336 3.15 -9.68 -10.02
C ARG A 336 2.02 -8.75 -9.63
N CYS A 337 1.88 -7.61 -10.28
CA CYS A 337 0.79 -6.66 -10.03
C CYS A 337 -0.57 -7.35 -10.22
N ARG A 338 -0.71 -8.19 -11.27
CA ARG A 338 -1.93 -8.95 -11.54
C ARG A 338 -2.21 -9.98 -10.43
N LEU A 339 -1.19 -10.71 -9.97
CA LEU A 339 -1.33 -11.69 -8.90
C LEU A 339 -1.70 -11.03 -7.55
N GLN A 340 -1.06 -9.91 -7.22
CA GLN A 340 -1.40 -9.10 -6.04
C GLN A 340 -2.87 -8.67 -6.09
N LEU A 341 -3.30 -8.15 -7.24
CA LEU A 341 -4.68 -7.71 -7.44
C LEU A 341 -5.68 -8.87 -7.35
N GLN A 342 -5.39 -10.03 -7.96
CA GLN A 342 -6.24 -11.22 -7.84
C GLN A 342 -6.39 -11.69 -6.40
N ARG A 343 -5.30 -11.66 -5.62
CA ARG A 343 -5.34 -11.99 -4.18
C ARG A 343 -6.20 -10.99 -3.41
N ALA A 344 -6.01 -9.69 -3.64
CA ALA A 344 -6.80 -8.63 -3.01
C ALA A 344 -8.29 -8.79 -3.32
N ILE A 345 -8.66 -9.00 -4.60
CA ILE A 345 -10.05 -9.26 -5.00
C ILE A 345 -10.62 -10.49 -4.30
N GLY A 346 -9.91 -11.62 -4.34
CA GLY A 346 -10.37 -12.88 -3.74
C GLY A 346 -10.49 -12.85 -2.21
N GLN A 347 -9.93 -11.83 -1.56
CA GLN A 347 -9.90 -11.66 -0.12
C GLN A 347 -10.65 -10.42 0.36
N SER A 348 -11.14 -9.59 -0.56
CA SER A 348 -11.95 -8.40 -0.26
C SER A 348 -13.36 -8.78 0.19
N TYR A 349 -14.04 -7.82 0.83
CA TYR A 349 -15.44 -7.96 1.26
C TYR A 349 -16.45 -7.96 0.11
N PHE A 350 -16.02 -7.74 -1.14
CA PHE A 350 -16.92 -7.73 -2.30
C PHE A 350 -17.28 -9.12 -2.82
N ALA A 351 -18.42 -9.20 -3.52
CA ALA A 351 -18.80 -10.34 -4.36
C ALA A 351 -17.74 -10.58 -5.44
N ALA A 352 -16.82 -11.51 -5.17
CA ALA A 352 -15.63 -11.79 -5.97
C ALA A 352 -15.92 -12.52 -7.29
N SER A 353 -17.18 -12.79 -7.64
CA SER A 353 -17.50 -13.61 -8.81
C SER A 353 -17.26 -12.90 -10.14
N ASN A 354 -17.37 -11.57 -10.22
CA ASN A 354 -17.32 -10.84 -11.50
C ASN A 354 -16.32 -9.66 -11.54
N ALA A 355 -15.52 -9.43 -10.49
CA ALA A 355 -14.52 -8.37 -10.50
C ALA A 355 -13.33 -8.76 -11.39
N GLN A 356 -12.98 -7.94 -12.37
CA GLN A 356 -11.89 -8.24 -13.30
C GLN A 356 -10.63 -7.42 -12.99
N PRO A 357 -9.47 -8.07 -12.81
CA PRO A 357 -8.20 -7.37 -12.60
C PRO A 357 -7.67 -6.80 -13.92
N GLN A 358 -7.23 -5.54 -13.90
CA GLN A 358 -6.60 -4.86 -15.02
C GLN A 358 -5.22 -4.35 -14.60
N VAL A 359 -4.21 -4.56 -15.45
CA VAL A 359 -2.87 -3.99 -15.30
C VAL A 359 -2.45 -3.36 -16.62
N ARG A 360 -2.32 -2.04 -16.60
CA ARG A 360 -1.91 -1.21 -17.72
C ARG A 360 -0.48 -0.75 -17.53
N VAL A 361 0.24 -0.66 -18.64
CA VAL A 361 1.59 -0.10 -18.69
C VAL A 361 1.57 1.00 -19.75
N GLY A 362 2.01 2.19 -19.37
CA GLY A 362 2.28 3.29 -20.29
C GLY A 362 3.72 3.77 -20.15
N THR A 363 4.18 4.57 -21.10
CA THR A 363 5.48 5.24 -21.05
C THR A 363 5.26 6.73 -20.74
N ARG A 364 6.09 7.29 -19.86
CA ARG A 364 6.12 8.74 -19.60
C ARG A 364 7.55 9.20 -19.37
N THR A 365 7.89 10.34 -19.95
CA THR A 365 9.04 11.16 -19.53
C THR A 365 8.50 12.27 -18.64
N LEU A 366 8.88 12.28 -17.36
CA LEU A 366 8.47 13.33 -16.44
C LEU A 366 9.55 14.42 -16.44
N PRO A 367 9.27 15.64 -16.95
CA PRO A 367 10.28 16.69 -17.08
C PRO A 367 10.79 17.22 -15.73
N ARG A 368 10.04 17.00 -14.63
CA ARG A 368 10.43 17.19 -13.23
C ARG A 368 9.64 16.21 -12.35
N VAL A 369 10.30 15.53 -11.41
CA VAL A 369 9.65 14.62 -10.46
C VAL A 369 9.90 15.14 -9.05
N ALA A 370 8.88 15.76 -8.44
CA ALA A 370 8.81 15.83 -6.98
C ALA A 370 8.30 14.47 -6.50
N LEU A 371 9.02 13.87 -5.56
CA LEU A 371 8.82 12.50 -5.08
C LEU A 371 7.83 12.41 -3.92
#